data_AF-A0A2X2JJZ2-F1
#
_entry.id   AF-A0A2X2JJZ2-F1
#
_cell.length_a   1.000
_cell.length_b   1.000
_cell.length_c   1.000
_cell.angle_alpha   90.00
_cell.angle_beta   90.00
_cell.angle_gamma   90.00
#
_symmetry.space_group_name_H-M   'P 1'
#
loop_
_entity.id
_entity.type
_entity.pdbx_description
1 polymer ?
#
loop_
_entity_poly.entity_id
_entity_poly.type
_entity_poly.pdbx_seq_one_letter_code
_entity_poly.pdbx_strand_id
1 'polypeptide(L)'
;MGQKLFYINPKNEQYYGELTISQDISAKVKLGQQALIKVRSYPYGEYGYLRGRVSYISEIPIGDSTFFVKLDLLRSGKDSLIQLKPGILGNAEIITEDKSIFKRVWYNLTKNLEYQRTGKG
;
A
#
# COMPACT_ATOMS: atom_id res chain seq x y z
N MET A 1 -19.82 -0.70 -1.43
CA MET A 1 -19.58 0.69 -1.88
C MET A 1 -18.98 1.48 -0.71
N GLY A 2 -17.90 2.22 -0.99
CA GLY A 2 -17.17 3.22 -0.19
C GLY A 2 -17.24 3.25 1.35
N GLN A 3 -16.11 2.96 2.00
CA GLN A 3 -15.70 3.69 3.20
C GLN A 3 -14.23 4.09 3.08
N LYS A 4 -14.01 5.41 3.13
CA LYS A 4 -12.74 6.10 2.94
C LYS A 4 -12.64 7.17 4.02
N LEU A 5 -11.86 6.91 5.06
CA LEU A 5 -11.45 7.93 6.00
C LEU A 5 -9.95 7.71 6.28
N PHE A 6 -9.14 8.68 5.84
CA PHE A 6 -7.73 8.80 6.18
C PHE A 6 -7.64 9.94 7.20
N TYR A 7 -7.14 9.68 8.41
CA TYR A 7 -6.77 10.71 9.39
C TYR A 7 -5.24 10.72 9.57
N ILE A 8 -4.68 11.90 9.87
CA ILE A 8 -3.23 12.12 10.02
C ILE A 8 -3.03 12.91 11.32
N ASN A 9 -2.39 12.31 12.32
CA ASN A 9 -2.10 12.91 13.63
C ASN A 9 -0.59 13.24 13.81
N PRO A 10 -0.22 14.50 14.10
CA PRO A 10 1.17 14.91 14.25
C PRO A 10 1.65 14.62 15.68
N LYS A 11 1.95 13.36 16.01
CA LYS A 11 2.69 13.07 17.26
C LYS A 11 4.20 13.04 17.10
N ASN A 12 4.75 13.12 15.87
CA ASN A 12 6.21 13.05 15.60
C ASN A 12 6.66 13.55 14.20
N GLU A 13 6.01 14.58 13.62
CA GLU A 13 6.30 15.11 12.25
C GLU A 13 6.19 14.11 11.07
N GLN A 14 6.01 12.82 11.35
CA GLN A 14 5.88 11.78 10.35
C GLN A 14 4.41 11.58 9.98
N TYR A 15 4.08 11.90 8.73
CA TYR A 15 2.80 11.57 8.13
C TYR A 15 2.60 10.05 8.15
N TYR A 16 1.38 9.63 8.49
CA TYR A 16 0.97 8.23 8.44
C TYR A 16 -0.37 8.14 7.69
N GLY A 17 -0.70 6.97 7.17
CA GLY A 17 -1.97 6.68 6.54
C GLY A 17 -2.88 5.89 7.47
N GLU A 18 -4.18 6.12 7.37
CA GLU A 18 -5.21 5.32 8.03
C GLU A 18 -6.14 4.74 6.98
N LEU A 19 -6.49 3.47 7.15
CA LEU A 19 -7.45 2.82 6.28
C LEU A 19 -8.28 1.82 7.07
N THR A 20 -9.48 1.57 6.53
CA THR A 20 -10.35 0.50 6.96
C THR A 20 -10.30 -0.63 5.94
N ILE A 21 -10.16 -1.86 6.42
CA ILE A 21 -10.18 -3.07 5.60
C ILE A 21 -11.27 -4.01 6.09
N SER A 22 -11.84 -4.80 5.18
CA SER A 22 -12.81 -5.84 5.54
C SER A 22 -12.14 -7.00 6.26
N GLN A 23 -12.92 -7.79 7.00
CA GLN A 23 -12.46 -8.94 7.76
C GLN A 23 -11.71 -9.99 6.91
N ASP A 24 -12.13 -10.23 5.67
CA ASP A 24 -11.47 -11.17 4.76
C ASP A 24 -10.06 -10.69 4.35
N ILE A 25 -9.87 -9.37 4.24
CA ILE A 25 -8.57 -8.76 3.97
C ILE A 25 -7.75 -8.75 5.26
N SER A 26 -8.34 -8.43 6.41
CA SER A 26 -7.61 -8.33 7.70
C SER A 26 -6.94 -9.65 8.08
N ALA A 27 -7.58 -10.79 7.79
CA ALA A 27 -6.99 -12.12 8.00
C ALA A 27 -5.69 -12.37 7.22
N LYS A 28 -5.42 -11.61 6.15
CA LYS A 28 -4.21 -11.74 5.30
C LYS A 28 -3.16 -10.66 5.57
N VAL A 29 -3.53 -9.62 6.32
CA VAL A 29 -2.66 -8.47 6.60
C VAL A 29 -1.82 -8.75 7.84
N LYS A 30 -0.53 -8.43 7.76
CA LYS A 30 0.43 -8.58 8.86
C LYS A 30 1.22 -7.29 9.07
N LEU A 31 1.65 -7.06 10.32
CA LEU A 31 2.57 -5.97 10.63
C LEU A 31 3.83 -6.04 9.75
N GLY A 32 4.33 -4.88 9.34
CA GLY A 32 5.52 -4.78 8.51
C GLY A 32 5.31 -4.98 7.01
N GLN A 33 4.12 -5.41 6.55
CA GLN A 33 3.83 -5.53 5.12
C GLN A 33 3.88 -4.16 4.43
N GLN A 34 4.39 -4.15 3.19
CA GLN A 34 4.45 -2.96 2.37
C GLN A 34 3.07 -2.61 1.82
N ALA A 35 2.78 -1.32 1.75
CA ALA A 35 1.61 -0.77 1.07
C ALA A 35 2.03 0.20 -0.04
N LEU A 36 1.28 0.19 -1.15
CA LEU A 36 1.38 1.18 -2.22
C LEU A 36 0.15 2.09 -2.15
N ILE A 37 0.37 3.40 -2.11
CA ILE A 37 -0.69 4.37 -1.87
C ILE A 37 -0.78 5.29 -3.08
N LYS A 38 -1.93 5.23 -3.76
CA LYS A 38 -2.33 6.16 -4.82
C LYS A 38 -2.99 7.37 -4.18
N VAL A 39 -2.32 8.52 -4.19
CA VAL A 39 -2.87 9.74 -3.62
C VAL A 39 -3.85 10.37 -4.60
N ARG A 40 -5.10 10.62 -4.20
CA ARG A 40 -6.16 11.02 -5.14
C ARG A 40 -5.86 12.33 -5.85
N SER A 41 -5.26 13.28 -5.15
CA SER A 41 -4.89 14.59 -5.69
C SER A 41 -3.62 14.59 -6.54
N TYR A 42 -2.93 13.44 -6.66
CA TYR A 42 -1.68 13.31 -7.42
C TYR A 42 -1.78 12.09 -8.35
N PRO A 43 -2.03 12.30 -9.67
CA PRO A 43 -2.13 11.20 -10.63
C PRO A 43 -0.91 10.28 -10.60
N TYR A 44 -1.12 9.00 -10.33
CA TYR A 44 -0.02 8.05 -10.14
C TYR A 44 0.85 7.83 -11.39
N GLY A 45 0.34 8.15 -12.59
CA GLY A 45 1.12 8.09 -13.83
C GLY A 45 2.26 9.10 -13.86
N GLU A 46 2.10 10.24 -13.21
CA GLU A 46 3.08 11.32 -13.17
C GLU A 46 3.87 11.31 -11.86
N TYR A 47 3.17 11.13 -10.73
CA TYR A 47 3.75 11.27 -9.39
C TYR A 47 4.13 9.94 -8.74
N GLY A 48 3.76 8.81 -9.36
CA GLY A 48 4.00 7.48 -8.82
C GLY A 48 3.15 7.16 -7.59
N TYR A 49 3.72 6.37 -6.68
CA TYR A 49 3.05 5.86 -5.49
C TYR A 49 3.80 6.31 -4.25
N LEU A 50 3.06 6.71 -3.22
CA LEU A 50 3.62 6.72 -1.87
C LEU A 50 3.79 5.29 -1.38
N ARG A 51 4.86 5.03 -0.66
CA ARG A 51 5.09 3.75 0.00
C ARG A 51 4.77 3.88 1.47
N GLY A 52 4.20 2.83 2.03
CA GLY A 52 3.98 2.73 3.46
C GLY A 52 4.27 1.33 3.98
N ARG A 53 4.24 1.19 5.29
CA ARG A 53 4.38 -0.08 6.00
C ARG A 53 3.30 -0.20 7.06
N VAL A 54 2.65 -1.36 7.15
CA VAL A 54 1.66 -1.64 8.20
C VAL A 54 2.33 -1.54 9.56
N SER A 55 1.91 -0.56 10.37
CA SER A 55 2.46 -0.29 11.70
C SER A 55 1.49 -0.62 12.82
N TYR A 56 0.19 -0.68 12.51
CA TYR A 56 -0.84 -1.09 13.47
C TYR A 56 -2.02 -1.72 12.74
N ILE A 57 -2.64 -2.70 13.39
CA ILE A 57 -3.90 -3.34 12.99
C ILE A 57 -4.73 -3.41 14.27
N SER A 58 -6.00 -2.98 14.22
CA SER A 58 -6.88 -3.10 15.38
C SER A 58 -7.18 -4.57 15.68
N GLU A 59 -7.23 -4.93 16.96
CA GLU A 59 -7.60 -6.29 17.38
C GLU A 59 -9.11 -6.54 17.25
N ILE A 60 -9.89 -5.46 17.38
CA ILE A 60 -11.35 -5.48 17.36
C ILE A 60 -11.83 -4.70 16.12
N PRO A 61 -12.89 -5.14 15.43
CA PRO A 61 -13.50 -4.37 14.35
C PRO A 61 -14.12 -3.07 14.88
N ILE A 62 -14.01 -2.00 14.09
CA ILE A 62 -14.52 -0.67 14.45
C ILE A 62 -15.95 -0.39 13.94
N GLY A 63 -16.63 -1.41 13.41
CA GLY A 63 -17.94 -1.33 12.76
C GLY A 63 -18.35 -2.68 12.17
N ASP A 64 -19.14 -2.67 11.10
CA ASP A 64 -19.65 -3.84 10.37
C ASP A 64 -18.52 -4.70 9.74
N SER A 65 -17.82 -5.46 10.56
CA SER A 65 -16.73 -6.36 10.16
C SER A 65 -15.56 -5.68 9.45
N THR A 66 -15.28 -4.42 9.82
CA THR A 66 -14.14 -3.65 9.31
C THR A 66 -13.09 -3.42 10.38
N PHE A 67 -11.83 -3.61 10.01
CA PHE A 67 -10.66 -3.41 10.86
C PHE A 67 -9.93 -2.13 10.49
N PHE A 68 -9.41 -1.44 11.51
CA PHE A 68 -8.59 -0.26 11.34
C PHE A 68 -7.13 -0.64 11.16
N VAL A 69 -6.45 -0.01 10.22
CA VAL A 69 -5.03 -0.21 9.96
C VAL A 69 -4.32 1.13 9.85
N LYS A 70 -3.15 1.23 10.47
CA LYS A 70 -2.23 2.35 10.32
C LYS A 70 -1.05 1.96 9.42
N LEU A 71 -0.68 2.87 8.54
CA LEU A 71 0.50 2.77 7.68
C LEU A 71 1.49 3.86 8.04
N ASP A 72 2.71 3.50 8.41
CA ASP A 72 3.80 4.48 8.47
C ASP A 72 4.27 4.77 7.05
N LEU A 73 4.35 6.05 6.66
CA LEU A 73 4.75 6.41 5.32
C LEU A 73 6.28 6.41 5.19
N LEU A 74 6.76 5.72 4.17
CA LEU A 74 8.17 5.67 3.81
C LEU A 74 8.40 6.77 2.78
N ARG A 75 9.09 7.85 3.18
CA ARG A 75 9.46 8.93 2.27
C ARG A 75 10.78 8.61 1.58
N SER A 76 10.74 8.53 0.26
CA SER A 76 11.94 8.51 -0.59
C SER A 76 12.05 9.82 -1.39
N GLY A 77 13.24 10.11 -1.95
CA GLY A 77 13.47 11.31 -2.75
C GLY A 77 12.46 11.52 -3.89
N LYS A 78 11.99 10.42 -4.51
CA LYS A 78 10.97 10.44 -5.57
C LYS A 78 9.56 10.81 -5.06
N ASP A 79 9.30 10.59 -3.78
CA ASP A 79 8.02 10.89 -3.12
C ASP A 79 7.92 12.36 -2.68
N SER A 80 9.02 13.12 -2.78
CA SER A 80 9.11 14.53 -2.38
C SER A 80 8.23 15.46 -3.21
N LEU A 81 7.83 15.05 -4.41
CA LEU A 81 6.89 15.80 -5.25
C LEU A 81 5.46 15.79 -4.71
N ILE A 82 5.13 14.82 -3.84
CA ILE A 82 3.82 14.73 -3.20
C ILE A 82 3.89 15.46 -1.86
N GLN A 83 3.37 16.70 -1.87
CA GLN A 83 3.22 17.49 -0.65
C GLN A 83 2.04 16.92 0.15
N LEU A 84 2.37 16.29 1.28
CA LEU A 84 1.37 15.76 2.19
C LEU A 84 0.83 16.87 3.08
N LYS A 85 -0.49 16.85 3.27
CA LYS A 85 -1.23 17.69 4.22
C LYS A 85 -2.24 16.79 4.94
N PRO A 86 -2.59 17.10 6.20
CA PRO A 86 -3.68 16.41 6.88
C PRO A 86 -4.96 16.37 6.04
N GLY A 87 -5.65 15.22 6.05
CA GLY A 87 -6.92 15.03 5.33
C GLY A 87 -6.81 14.69 3.84
N ILE A 88 -5.61 14.57 3.27
CA ILE A 88 -5.45 14.07 1.89
C ILE A 88 -5.95 12.63 1.80
N LEU A 89 -6.75 12.37 0.77
CA LEU A 89 -7.33 11.05 0.51
C LEU A 89 -6.47 10.25 -0.46
N GLY A 90 -6.35 8.95 -0.19
CA GLY A 90 -5.71 8.00 -1.09
C GLY A 90 -6.46 6.68 -1.18
N ASN A 91 -5.99 5.81 -2.06
CA ASN A 91 -6.31 4.39 -2.04
C ASN A 91 -5.02 3.64 -1.75
N ALA A 92 -5.00 2.82 -0.71
CA ALA A 92 -3.86 2.01 -0.34
C ALA A 92 -4.08 0.55 -0.75
N GLU A 93 -3.03 -0.07 -1.27
CA GLU A 93 -2.99 -1.49 -1.56
C GLU A 93 -1.89 -2.14 -0.72
N ILE A 94 -2.28 -2.98 0.24
CA ILE A 94 -1.36 -3.77 1.04
C ILE A 94 -0.90 -4.98 0.23
N ILE A 95 0.41 -5.18 0.17
CA ILE A 95 1.05 -6.31 -0.51
C ILE A 95 1.10 -7.48 0.47
N THR A 96 0.13 -8.38 0.35
CA THR A 96 0.05 -9.61 1.16
C THR A 96 1.06 -10.67 0.69
N GLU A 97 1.24 -11.71 1.48
CA GLU A 97 2.08 -12.87 1.14
C GLU A 97 1.62 -13.54 -0.17
N ASP A 98 0.32 -13.76 -0.34
CA ASP A 98 -0.27 -14.33 -1.56
C ASP A 98 0.09 -13.51 -2.81
N LYS A 99 -0.11 -12.18 -2.74
CA LYS A 99 0.24 -11.27 -3.84
C LYS A 99 1.74 -11.30 -4.13
N SER A 100 2.57 -11.38 -3.08
CA SER A 100 4.01 -11.48 -3.22
C SER A 100 4.44 -12.78 -3.88
N ILE A 101 3.84 -13.91 -3.51
CA ILE A 101 4.06 -15.22 -4.13
C ILE A 101 3.66 -15.17 -5.59
N PHE A 102 2.44 -14.71 -5.89
CA PHE A 102 1.94 -14.59 -7.27
C PHE A 102 2.89 -13.74 -8.13
N LYS A 103 3.34 -12.59 -7.61
CA LYS A 103 4.30 -11.73 -8.31
C LYS A 103 5.61 -12.45 -8.63
N ARG A 104 6.15 -13.24 -7.69
CA ARG A 104 7.39 -14.03 -7.91
C ARG A 104 7.19 -15.13 -8.95
N VAL A 105 6.10 -15.88 -8.86
CA VAL A 105 5.77 -16.95 -9.82
C VAL A 105 5.65 -16.37 -11.22
N TRP A 106 4.85 -15.30 -11.38
CA TRP A 106 4.67 -14.64 -12.67
C TRP A 106 5.99 -14.13 -13.25
N TYR A 107 6.79 -13.44 -12.43
CA TYR A 107 8.09 -12.93 -12.85
C TYR A 107 9.04 -14.04 -13.31
N ASN A 108 9.08 -15.17 -12.60
CA ASN A 108 9.91 -16.31 -12.99
C ASN A 108 9.45 -16.94 -14.31
N LEU A 109 8.14 -17.03 -14.54
CA LEU A 109 7.58 -17.54 -15.80
C LEU A 109 7.93 -16.62 -16.99
N THR A 110 7.74 -15.31 -16.85
CA THR A 110 8.02 -14.36 -17.95
C THR A 110 9.50 -14.22 -18.24
N LYS A 111 10.37 -14.24 -17.21
CA LYS A 111 11.83 -14.17 -17.38
C LYS A 111 12.38 -15.31 -18.25
N ASN A 112 11.85 -16.51 -18.10
CA ASN A 112 12.28 -17.67 -18.90
C ASN A 112 11.81 -17.61 -20.36
N LEU A 113 10.72 -16.88 -20.64
CA LEU A 113 10.22 -16.66 -22.01
C LEU A 113 11.05 -15.61 -22.76
N GLU A 114 11.61 -14.61 -22.06
CA GLU A 114 12.50 -13.62 -22.66
C GLU A 114 13.88 -14.22 -23.01
N TYR A 115 14.39 -15.16 -22.20
CA TYR A 115 15.71 -15.78 -22.44
C TYR A 115 15.77 -16.61 -23.74
N GLN A 116 14.65 -17.19 -24.17
CA GLN A 116 14.56 -17.98 -25.42
C GLN A 116 14.54 -17.12 -26.69
N ARG A 117 14.36 -15.79 -26.57
CA ARG A 117 14.38 -14.86 -27.73
C ARG A 117 15.75 -14.22 -27.98
N THR A 118 16.65 -14.23 -26.99
CA THR A 118 17.97 -13.58 -27.08
C THR A 118 19.13 -14.57 -27.35
N GLY A 119 18.84 -15.87 -27.42
CA GLY A 119 19.83 -16.94 -27.64
C GLY A 119 19.95 -17.45 -29.09
N LYS A 120 19.35 -16.78 -30.07
CA LYS A 120 19.59 -17.04 -31.50
C LYS A 120 20.14 -15.76 -32.15
N GLY A 121 21.44 -15.56 -31.96
CA GLY A 121 22.27 -14.61 -32.68
C GLY A 121 23.63 -15.25 -32.88
#